data_AF-A0A9J6ZAC1-F1
#
_entry.id   AF-A0A9J6ZAC1-F1
#
_cell.length_a   1.000
_cell.length_b   1.000
_cell.length_c   1.000
_cell.angle_alpha   90.00
_cell.angle_beta   90.00
_cell.angle_gamma   90.00
#
_symmetry.space_group_name_H-M   'P 1'
#
loop_
_entity.id
_entity.type
_entity.pdbx_description
1 polymer ?
#
loop_
_entity_poly.entity_id
_entity_poly.type
_entity_poly.pdbx_seq_one_letter_code
_entity_poly.pdbx_strand_id
1 'polypeptide(L)'
;MNKENLKKNITKLLVLFVGIFIIYSIYIHLEYRQYINQSKDRNYQYLSHISATGDNLANKLKEFIKLPIEQEENSELKREFYDNWRIVNGESKSIYSYISTISTLHMGDEAADWDLLQYSLIRVDSFIYGLTNKFLEHYSYATSSEENEKMEAVITIYRTIRAETENESVDLEIILQSIKEPMLVIDDNYPGILERMDR
;
A
#
# COMPACT_ATOMS: atom_id res chain seq x y z
N MET A 1 -36.32 29.55 -50.25
CA MET A 1 -34.94 29.00 -50.21
C MET A 1 -34.94 27.68 -50.99
N ASN A 2 -34.06 27.50 -51.98
CA ASN A 2 -34.10 26.33 -52.87
C ASN A 2 -33.78 25.04 -52.09
N LYS A 3 -34.57 23.96 -52.27
CA LYS A 3 -34.44 22.70 -51.50
C LYS A 3 -33.03 22.10 -51.57
N GLU A 4 -32.37 22.25 -52.71
CA GLU A 4 -30.99 21.79 -52.92
C GLU A 4 -29.96 22.55 -52.07
N ASN A 5 -30.13 23.88 -51.94
CA ASN A 5 -29.26 24.71 -51.10
C ASN A 5 -29.46 24.41 -49.61
N LEU A 6 -30.68 24.12 -49.19
CA LEU A 6 -30.97 23.67 -47.81
C LEU A 6 -30.28 22.33 -47.53
N LYS A 7 -30.42 21.34 -48.41
CA LYS A 7 -29.77 20.01 -48.26
C LYS A 7 -28.24 20.11 -48.20
N LYS A 8 -27.65 20.94 -49.08
CA LYS A 8 -26.20 21.20 -49.10
C LYS A 8 -25.72 21.85 -47.79
N ASN A 9 -26.46 22.82 -47.27
CA ASN A 9 -26.12 23.49 -46.01
C ASN A 9 -26.25 22.55 -44.80
N ILE A 10 -27.30 21.72 -44.75
CA ILE A 10 -27.47 20.68 -43.72
C ILE A 10 -26.32 19.67 -43.78
N THR A 11 -25.93 19.23 -44.98
CA THR A 11 -24.81 18.27 -45.14
C THR A 11 -23.50 18.86 -44.62
N LYS A 12 -23.20 20.12 -44.95
CA LYS A 12 -22.01 20.82 -44.42
C LYS A 12 -22.03 20.95 -42.91
N LEU A 13 -23.20 21.27 -42.34
CA LEU A 13 -23.41 21.37 -40.90
C LEU A 13 -23.17 20.02 -40.21
N LEU A 14 -23.68 18.92 -40.78
CA LEU A 14 -23.46 17.57 -40.26
C LEU A 14 -21.98 17.17 -40.30
N VAL A 15 -21.28 17.45 -41.41
CA VAL A 15 -19.83 17.20 -41.51
C VAL A 15 -19.06 18.00 -40.46
N LEU A 16 -19.45 19.26 -40.20
CA LEU A 16 -18.86 20.05 -39.14
C LEU A 16 -19.10 19.44 -37.75
N PHE A 17 -20.34 19.01 -37.45
CA PHE A 17 -20.65 18.35 -36.18
C PHE A 17 -19.88 17.04 -36.00
N VAL A 18 -19.75 16.23 -37.04
CA VAL A 18 -18.92 15.02 -37.00
C VAL A 18 -17.46 15.37 -36.71
N GLY A 19 -16.91 16.40 -37.36
CA GLY A 19 -15.55 16.89 -37.08
C GLY A 19 -15.37 17.34 -35.63
N ILE A 20 -16.30 18.13 -35.10
CA ILE A 20 -16.29 18.59 -33.70
C ILE A 20 -16.37 17.39 -32.74
N PHE A 21 -17.26 16.43 -33.01
CA PHE A 21 -17.41 15.23 -32.21
C PHE A 21 -16.13 14.39 -32.18
N ILE A 22 -15.47 14.20 -33.33
CA ILE A 22 -14.21 13.47 -33.42
C ILE A 22 -13.12 14.17 -32.62
N ILE A 23 -12.96 15.49 -32.79
CA ILE A 23 -11.94 16.26 -32.05
C ILE A 23 -12.19 16.18 -30.54
N TYR A 24 -13.44 16.36 -30.11
CA TYR A 24 -13.82 16.27 -28.70
C TYR A 24 -13.58 14.85 -28.13
N SER A 25 -13.92 13.81 -28.91
CA SER A 25 -13.69 12.42 -28.51
C SER A 25 -12.21 12.11 -28.34
N ILE A 26 -11.35 12.60 -29.23
CA ILE A 26 -9.89 12.48 -29.11
C ILE A 26 -9.39 13.19 -27.85
N TYR A 27 -9.87 14.41 -27.60
CA TYR A 27 -9.49 15.18 -26.41
C TYR A 27 -9.84 14.44 -25.12
N ILE A 28 -11.08 13.98 -24.97
CA ILE A 28 -11.53 13.22 -23.79
C ILE A 28 -10.74 11.92 -23.63
N HIS A 29 -10.43 11.24 -24.73
CA HIS A 29 -9.63 10.01 -24.66
C HIS A 29 -8.20 10.28 -24.16
N LEU A 30 -7.57 11.37 -24.59
CA LEU A 30 -6.25 11.78 -24.11
C LEU A 30 -6.28 12.16 -22.63
N GLU A 31 -7.27 12.94 -22.21
CA GLU A 31 -7.45 13.34 -20.80
C GLU A 31 -7.68 12.12 -19.89
N TYR A 32 -8.53 11.18 -20.32
CA TYR A 32 -8.77 9.95 -19.59
C TYR A 32 -7.51 9.07 -19.49
N ARG A 33 -6.72 8.97 -20.56
CA ARG A 33 -5.43 8.26 -20.53
C ARG A 33 -4.45 8.92 -19.57
N GLN A 34 -4.39 10.25 -19.55
CA GLN A 34 -3.56 10.99 -18.62
C GLN A 34 -3.99 10.73 -17.16
N TYR A 35 -5.29 10.74 -16.89
CA TYR A 35 -5.84 10.41 -15.57
C TYR A 35 -5.45 8.99 -15.13
N ILE A 36 -5.54 8.00 -16.01
CA ILE A 36 -5.10 6.61 -15.74
C ILE A 36 -3.62 6.60 -15.35
N ASN A 37 -2.76 7.23 -16.16
CA ASN A 37 -1.32 7.26 -15.89
C ASN A 37 -1.03 7.94 -14.55
N GLN A 38 -1.67 9.07 -14.25
CA GLN A 38 -1.52 9.74 -12.96
C GLN A 38 -1.97 8.87 -11.79
N SER A 39 -3.04 8.08 -11.97
CA SER A 39 -3.48 7.13 -10.96
C SER A 39 -2.45 6.02 -10.72
N LYS A 40 -1.84 5.49 -11.78
CA LYS A 40 -0.75 4.50 -11.70
C LYS A 40 0.46 5.09 -10.98
N ASP A 41 0.95 6.23 -11.46
CA ASP A 41 2.11 6.92 -10.89
C ASP A 41 1.92 7.21 -9.39
N ARG A 42 0.70 7.59 -9.00
CA ARG A 42 0.37 7.84 -7.60
C ARG A 42 0.50 6.59 -6.71
N ASN A 43 0.07 5.41 -7.17
CA ASN A 43 0.25 4.18 -6.40
C ASN A 43 1.75 3.88 -6.18
N TYR A 44 2.58 4.06 -7.20
CA TYR A 44 4.03 3.88 -7.09
C TYR A 44 4.68 4.92 -6.16
N GLN A 45 4.23 6.17 -6.20
CA GLN A 45 4.65 7.19 -5.22
C GLN A 45 4.28 6.79 -3.80
N TYR A 46 3.06 6.27 -3.59
CA TYR A 46 2.61 5.77 -2.29
C TYR A 46 3.45 4.58 -1.83
N LEU A 47 3.77 3.64 -2.71
CA LEU A 47 4.66 2.53 -2.39
C LEU A 47 6.06 3.02 -1.99
N SER A 48 6.61 4.04 -2.66
CA SER A 48 7.88 4.65 -2.26
C SER A 48 7.81 5.27 -0.86
N HIS A 49 6.72 5.97 -0.52
CA HIS A 49 6.50 6.50 0.82
C HIS A 49 6.38 5.37 1.86
N ILE A 50 5.55 4.35 1.59
CA ILE A 50 5.36 3.18 2.44
C ILE A 50 6.69 2.47 2.68
N SER A 51 7.50 2.30 1.64
CA SER A 51 8.83 1.69 1.71
C SER A 51 9.76 2.44 2.66
N ALA A 52 9.92 3.75 2.49
CA ALA A 52 10.78 4.56 3.34
C ALA A 52 10.30 4.61 4.80
N THR A 53 9.00 4.82 4.99
CA THR A 53 8.39 4.87 6.32
C THR A 53 8.41 3.51 7.01
N GLY A 54 8.18 2.44 6.24
CA GLY A 54 8.24 1.06 6.69
C GLY A 54 9.63 0.64 7.17
N ASP A 55 10.70 1.06 6.49
CA ASP A 55 12.06 0.78 6.96
C ASP A 55 12.36 1.48 8.30
N ASN A 56 11.89 2.72 8.48
CA ASN A 56 12.01 3.39 9.78
C ASN A 56 11.25 2.66 10.89
N LEU A 57 10.01 2.23 10.59
CA LEU A 57 9.21 1.39 11.49
C LEU A 57 9.97 0.11 11.85
N ALA A 58 10.53 -0.59 10.87
CA ALA A 58 11.30 -1.82 11.06
C ALA A 58 12.56 -1.60 11.93
N ASN A 59 13.22 -0.46 11.79
CA ASN A 59 14.37 -0.10 12.63
C ASN A 59 13.95 0.08 14.10
N LYS A 60 12.84 0.80 14.34
CA LYS A 60 12.33 1.01 15.70
C LYS A 60 11.75 -0.25 16.32
N LEU A 61 11.11 -1.09 15.52
CA LEU A 61 10.62 -2.38 15.98
C LEU A 61 11.78 -3.31 16.35
N LYS A 62 12.88 -3.29 15.57
CA LYS A 62 14.11 -4.04 15.89
C LYS A 62 14.78 -3.55 17.18
N GLU A 63 14.74 -2.26 17.47
CA GLU A 63 15.20 -1.72 18.76
C GLU A 63 14.29 -2.20 19.90
N PHE A 64 12.97 -2.09 19.72
CA PHE A 64 11.96 -2.49 20.70
C PHE A 64 12.10 -3.95 21.14
N ILE A 65 12.19 -4.90 20.20
CA ILE A 65 12.25 -6.35 20.52
C ILE A 65 13.54 -6.77 21.24
N LYS A 66 14.58 -5.93 21.22
CA LYS A 66 15.86 -6.19 21.90
C LYS A 66 15.88 -5.68 23.35
N LEU A 67 14.88 -4.88 23.74
CA LEU A 67 14.81 -4.36 25.10
C LEU A 67 14.49 -5.50 26.08
N PRO A 68 15.16 -5.56 27.25
CA PRO A 68 14.96 -6.62 28.22
C PRO A 68 13.61 -6.47 28.92
N ILE A 69 12.64 -7.30 28.53
CA ILE A 69 11.25 -7.22 29.01
C ILE A 69 11.14 -7.51 30.51
N GLU A 70 12.04 -8.32 31.06
CA GLU A 70 12.07 -8.65 32.49
C GLU A 70 12.41 -7.45 33.37
N GLN A 71 12.93 -6.38 32.76
CA GLN A 71 13.29 -5.13 33.43
C GLN A 71 12.35 -3.99 33.06
N GLU A 72 11.17 -4.25 32.50
CA GLU A 72 10.18 -3.23 32.12
C GLU A 72 9.79 -2.31 33.29
N GLU A 73 9.79 -2.81 34.53
CA GLU A 73 9.47 -1.99 35.71
C GLU A 73 10.51 -0.90 36.01
N ASN A 74 11.71 -1.00 35.43
CA ASN A 74 12.70 0.08 35.48
C ASN A 74 12.18 1.28 34.68
N SER A 75 12.11 2.44 35.32
CA SER A 75 11.53 3.66 34.73
C SER A 75 12.24 4.14 33.47
N GLU A 76 13.55 3.89 33.33
CA GLU A 76 14.32 4.23 32.13
C GLU A 76 13.95 3.31 30.97
N LEU A 77 13.94 1.99 31.22
CA LEU A 77 13.55 1.00 30.20
C LEU A 77 12.09 1.12 29.79
N LYS A 78 11.18 1.38 30.74
CA LYS A 78 9.76 1.65 30.43
C LYS A 78 9.61 2.83 29.49
N ARG A 79 10.44 3.86 29.66
CA ARG A 79 10.48 5.02 28.78
C ARG A 79 11.02 4.66 27.40
N GLU A 80 12.06 3.84 27.31
CA GLU A 80 12.58 3.37 26.02
C GLU A 80 11.57 2.52 25.25
N PHE A 81 10.85 1.62 25.94
CA PHE A 81 9.74 0.87 25.34
C PHE A 81 8.67 1.82 24.78
N TYR A 82 8.24 2.81 25.58
CA TYR A 82 7.27 3.80 25.15
C TYR A 82 7.75 4.63 23.95
N ASP A 83 8.99 5.14 24.00
CA ASP A 83 9.52 6.01 22.95
C ASP A 83 9.66 5.25 21.62
N ASN A 84 10.12 3.99 21.65
CA ASN A 84 10.16 3.14 20.46
C ASN A 84 8.76 2.82 19.94
N TRP A 85 7.85 2.34 20.80
CA TRP A 85 6.52 1.94 20.37
C TRP A 85 5.70 3.12 19.84
N ARG A 86 5.85 4.30 20.44
CA ARG A 86 5.20 5.53 19.95
C ARG A 86 5.59 5.83 18.51
N ILE A 87 6.86 5.62 18.14
CA ILE A 87 7.31 5.81 16.76
C ILE A 87 6.74 4.70 15.86
N VAL A 88 6.82 3.43 16.26
CA VAL A 88 6.23 2.31 15.50
C VAL A 88 4.75 2.56 15.18
N ASN A 89 3.95 2.94 16.17
CA ASN A 89 2.54 3.26 16.00
C ASN A 89 2.31 4.50 15.10
N GLY A 90 3.15 5.53 15.25
CA GLY A 90 3.10 6.72 14.39
C GLY A 90 3.35 6.39 12.92
N GLU A 91 4.39 5.59 12.65
CA GLU A 91 4.73 5.16 11.29
C GLU A 91 3.68 4.22 10.71
N SER A 92 3.12 3.30 11.50
CA SER A 92 2.02 2.42 11.07
C SER A 92 0.82 3.24 10.59
N LYS A 93 0.42 4.26 11.35
CA LYS A 93 -0.69 5.17 10.96
C LYS A 93 -0.38 5.96 9.69
N SER A 94 0.86 6.41 9.53
CA SER A 94 1.31 7.10 8.31
C SER A 94 1.18 6.16 7.11
N ILE A 95 1.73 4.95 7.21
CA ILE A 95 1.65 3.90 6.20
C ILE A 95 0.19 3.57 5.85
N TYR A 96 -0.67 3.35 6.85
CA TYR A 96 -2.10 3.07 6.64
C TYR A 96 -2.82 4.14 5.83
N SER A 97 -2.48 5.43 6.02
CA SER A 97 -3.08 6.52 5.23
C SER A 97 -2.76 6.42 3.73
N TYR A 98 -1.56 5.94 3.38
CA TYR A 98 -1.18 5.68 1.99
C TYR A 98 -1.81 4.38 1.47
N ILE A 99 -1.80 3.31 2.27
CA ILE A 99 -2.41 2.01 1.88
C ILE A 99 -3.88 2.19 1.53
N SER A 100 -4.64 2.90 2.38
CA SER A 100 -6.08 3.13 2.20
C SER A 100 -6.43 4.00 0.99
N THR A 101 -5.44 4.63 0.35
CA THR A 101 -5.62 5.48 -0.84
C THR A 101 -5.07 4.86 -2.13
N ILE A 102 -4.44 3.68 -2.05
CA ILE A 102 -4.09 2.87 -3.22
C ILE A 102 -5.39 2.49 -3.96
N SER A 103 -5.38 2.66 -5.29
CA SER A 103 -6.52 2.32 -6.16
C SER A 103 -6.10 1.36 -7.26
N THR A 104 -6.76 0.21 -7.33
CA THR A 104 -6.43 -0.86 -8.30
C THR A 104 -7.25 -0.79 -9.60
N LEU A 105 -8.28 0.06 -9.63
CA LEU A 105 -9.24 0.21 -10.73
C LEU A 105 -8.60 0.41 -12.12
N HIS A 106 -7.45 1.08 -12.17
CA HIS A 106 -6.79 1.47 -13.42
C HIS A 106 -5.43 0.79 -13.63
N MET A 107 -5.08 -0.21 -12.82
CA MET A 107 -3.77 -0.85 -12.88
C MET A 107 -3.64 -1.84 -14.05
N GLY A 108 -4.74 -2.34 -14.58
CA GLY A 108 -4.71 -3.33 -15.67
C GLY A 108 -4.24 -4.67 -15.12
N ASP A 109 -3.22 -5.27 -15.75
CA ASP A 109 -2.73 -6.61 -15.39
C ASP A 109 -2.13 -6.68 -13.98
N GLU A 110 -1.61 -5.56 -13.45
CA GLU A 110 -1.07 -5.47 -12.09
C GLU A 110 -2.14 -5.28 -11.00
N ALA A 111 -3.43 -5.17 -11.35
CA ALA A 111 -4.48 -4.88 -10.37
C ALA A 111 -4.51 -5.89 -9.22
N ALA A 112 -4.38 -7.18 -9.54
CA ALA A 112 -4.36 -8.26 -8.55
C ALA A 112 -3.13 -8.18 -7.62
N ASP A 113 -1.96 -7.82 -8.16
CA ASP A 113 -0.72 -7.62 -7.38
C ASP A 113 -0.89 -6.48 -6.38
N TRP A 114 -1.44 -5.36 -6.83
CA TRP A 114 -1.72 -4.23 -5.95
C TRP A 114 -2.75 -4.58 -4.89
N ASP A 115 -3.82 -5.31 -5.24
CA ASP A 115 -4.82 -5.76 -4.27
C ASP A 115 -4.19 -6.68 -3.21
N LEU A 116 -3.32 -7.62 -3.61
CA LEU A 116 -2.64 -8.53 -2.68
C LEU A 116 -1.63 -7.77 -1.80
N LEU A 117 -0.89 -6.82 -2.37
CA LEU A 117 0.05 -6.00 -1.60
C LEU A 117 -0.70 -5.14 -0.58
N GLN A 118 -1.79 -4.49 -1.01
CA GLN A 118 -2.65 -3.70 -0.14
C GLN A 118 -3.20 -4.57 1.00
N TYR A 119 -3.74 -5.75 0.69
CA TYR A 119 -4.21 -6.71 1.69
C TYR A 119 -3.09 -7.05 2.69
N SER A 120 -1.92 -7.44 2.20
CA SER A 120 -0.78 -7.85 3.02
C SER A 120 -0.38 -6.76 4.02
N LEU A 121 -0.27 -5.51 3.54
CA LEU A 121 0.09 -4.37 4.37
C LEU A 121 -1.02 -3.99 5.39
N ILE A 122 -2.30 -4.16 5.04
CA ILE A 122 -3.42 -3.98 5.99
C ILE A 122 -3.33 -5.00 7.13
N ARG A 123 -2.91 -6.24 6.85
CA ARG A 123 -2.74 -7.27 7.90
C ARG A 123 -1.58 -6.93 8.84
N VAL A 124 -0.48 -6.42 8.30
CA VAL A 124 0.64 -5.89 9.09
C VAL A 124 0.18 -4.75 10.01
N ASP A 125 -0.53 -3.76 9.47
CA ASP A 125 -1.07 -2.64 10.27
C ASP A 125 -2.05 -3.13 11.36
N SER A 126 -2.93 -4.07 11.02
CA SER A 126 -3.88 -4.67 11.96
C SER A 126 -3.18 -5.35 13.14
N PHE A 127 -2.04 -6.01 12.90
CA PHE A 127 -1.23 -6.61 13.95
C PHE A 127 -0.61 -5.55 14.89
N ILE A 128 -0.01 -4.50 14.32
CA ILE A 128 0.59 -3.40 15.10
C ILE A 128 -0.49 -2.67 15.92
N TYR A 129 -1.67 -2.45 15.33
CA TYR A 129 -2.81 -1.87 16.01
C TYR A 129 -3.28 -2.75 17.18
N GLY A 130 -3.35 -4.08 16.97
CA GLY A 130 -3.68 -5.05 18.01
C GLY A 130 -2.71 -5.00 19.19
N LEU A 131 -1.40 -4.99 18.93
CA LEU A 131 -0.38 -4.84 19.97
C LEU A 131 -0.49 -3.49 20.70
N THR A 132 -0.76 -2.41 19.97
CA THR A 132 -0.95 -1.08 20.57
C THR A 132 -2.10 -1.09 21.56
N ASN A 133 -3.24 -1.68 21.20
CA ASN A 133 -4.37 -1.79 22.11
C ASN A 133 -4.02 -2.64 23.33
N LYS A 134 -3.37 -3.80 23.13
CA LYS A 134 -2.93 -4.66 24.22
C LYS A 134 -2.04 -3.91 25.22
N PHE A 135 -1.06 -3.15 24.75
CA PHE A 135 -0.14 -2.41 25.63
C PHE A 135 -0.85 -1.31 26.42
N LEU A 136 -1.82 -0.64 25.80
CA LEU A 136 -2.63 0.38 26.48
C LEU A 136 -3.58 -0.23 27.51
N GLU A 137 -4.21 -1.37 27.20
CA GLU A 137 -5.15 -2.07 28.08
C GLU A 137 -4.46 -2.62 29.33
N HIS A 138 -3.28 -3.22 29.16
CA HIS A 138 -2.55 -3.87 30.25
C HIS A 138 -1.52 -2.96 30.94
N TYR A 139 -1.27 -1.75 30.41
CA TYR A 139 -0.24 -0.83 30.88
C TYR A 139 1.17 -1.46 30.96
N SER A 140 1.43 -2.46 30.11
CA SER A 140 2.67 -3.23 30.03
C SER A 140 3.04 -3.51 28.57
N TYR A 141 4.33 -3.54 28.30
CA TYR A 141 4.91 -3.92 27.01
C TYR A 141 5.24 -5.40 26.90
N ALA A 142 4.79 -6.23 27.84
CA ALA A 142 5.02 -7.68 27.81
C ALA A 142 4.47 -8.32 26.51
N THR A 143 5.37 -9.00 25.79
CA THR A 143 5.06 -9.73 24.57
C THR A 143 5.25 -11.23 24.73
N SER A 144 4.48 -12.00 23.98
CA SER A 144 4.65 -13.44 23.86
C SER A 144 5.73 -13.78 22.81
N SER A 145 6.19 -15.04 22.82
CA SER A 145 7.10 -15.53 21.77
C SER A 145 6.48 -15.42 20.37
N GLU A 146 5.18 -15.67 20.24
CA GLU A 146 4.46 -15.58 18.96
C GLU A 146 4.38 -14.12 18.48
N GLU A 147 4.13 -13.17 19.38
CA GLU A 147 4.11 -11.75 19.04
C GLU A 147 5.50 -11.25 18.62
N ASN A 148 6.56 -11.74 19.27
CA ASN A 148 7.93 -11.42 18.87
C ASN A 148 8.27 -11.99 17.49
N GLU A 149 7.83 -13.21 17.18
CA GLU A 149 7.99 -13.81 15.85
C GLU A 149 7.26 -13.00 14.77
N LYS A 150 6.01 -12.58 15.05
CA LYS A 150 5.26 -11.69 14.15
C LYS A 150 5.93 -10.32 13.99
N MET A 151 6.51 -9.74 15.04
CA MET A 151 7.27 -8.49 14.91
C MET A 151 8.51 -8.64 14.03
N GLU A 152 9.24 -9.76 14.12
CA GLU A 152 10.36 -10.07 13.21
C GLU A 152 9.90 -10.27 11.76
N ALA A 153 8.73 -10.88 11.56
CA ALA A 153 8.12 -10.97 10.23
C ALA A 153 7.78 -9.58 9.67
N VAL A 154 7.20 -8.67 10.47
CA VAL A 154 6.96 -7.27 10.07
C VAL A 154 8.26 -6.56 9.67
N ILE A 155 9.31 -6.71 10.47
CA ILE A 155 10.64 -6.15 10.16
C ILE A 155 11.14 -6.65 8.81
N THR A 156 10.99 -7.96 8.56
CA THR A 156 11.41 -8.60 7.32
C THR A 156 10.62 -8.06 6.13
N ILE A 157 9.29 -7.97 6.23
CA ILE A 157 8.41 -7.46 5.18
C ILE A 157 8.84 -6.06 4.74
N TYR A 158 8.96 -5.12 5.68
CA TYR A 158 9.30 -3.75 5.31
C TYR A 158 10.73 -3.60 4.77
N ARG A 159 11.70 -4.37 5.28
CA ARG A 159 13.06 -4.39 4.72
C ARG A 159 13.11 -4.95 3.31
N THR A 160 12.36 -6.02 3.06
CA THR A 160 12.24 -6.62 1.72
C THR A 160 11.61 -5.64 0.76
N ILE A 161 10.48 -5.00 1.13
CA ILE A 161 9.85 -3.96 0.31
C ILE A 161 10.84 -2.83 0.05
N ARG A 162 11.59 -2.39 1.07
CA ARG A 162 12.60 -1.34 0.90
C ARG A 162 13.65 -1.73 -0.14
N ALA A 163 14.25 -2.90 0.00
CA ALA A 163 15.27 -3.39 -0.91
C ALA A 163 14.75 -3.48 -2.37
N GLU A 164 13.56 -4.04 -2.57
CA GLU A 164 13.00 -4.19 -3.92
C GLU A 164 12.58 -2.86 -4.56
N THR A 165 12.17 -1.88 -3.74
CA THR A 165 11.82 -0.53 -4.24
C THR A 165 13.01 0.36 -4.54
N GLU A 166 14.23 -0.01 -4.12
CA GLU A 166 15.46 0.72 -4.46
C GLU A 166 16.05 0.30 -5.82
N ASN A 167 15.51 -0.75 -6.44
CA ASN A 167 15.91 -1.21 -7.78
C ASN A 167 15.50 -0.21 -8.89
N GLU A 168 16.15 -0.29 -10.06
CA GLU A 168 15.89 0.59 -11.21
C GLU A 168 14.42 0.54 -11.70
N SER A 169 13.78 -0.62 -11.54
CA SER A 169 12.37 -0.83 -11.83
C SER A 169 11.73 -1.62 -10.69
N VAL A 170 10.61 -1.13 -10.17
CA VAL A 170 9.82 -1.81 -9.15
C VAL A 170 8.98 -2.90 -9.81
N ASP A 171 9.12 -4.14 -9.32
CA ASP A 171 8.33 -5.28 -9.74
C ASP A 171 7.53 -5.80 -8.53
N LEU A 172 6.21 -5.70 -8.62
CA LEU A 172 5.31 -6.10 -7.53
C LEU A 172 5.25 -7.60 -7.34
N GLU A 173 5.40 -8.38 -8.41
CA GLU A 173 5.39 -9.83 -8.32
C GLU A 173 6.59 -10.29 -7.49
N ILE A 174 7.77 -9.72 -7.74
CA ILE A 174 8.98 -9.98 -6.97
C ILE A 174 8.81 -9.58 -5.50
N ILE A 175 8.23 -8.40 -5.23
CA ILE A 175 7.93 -7.98 -3.85
C ILE A 175 7.02 -9.01 -3.16
N LEU A 176 5.93 -9.39 -3.81
CA LEU A 176 4.91 -10.28 -3.25
C LEU A 176 5.46 -11.69 -2.99
N GLN A 177 6.27 -12.22 -3.91
CA GLN A 177 6.97 -13.50 -3.68
C GLN A 177 7.94 -13.39 -2.50
N SER A 178 8.68 -12.30 -2.41
CA SER A 178 9.70 -12.10 -1.38
C SER A 178 9.12 -11.88 0.02
N ILE A 179 7.89 -11.38 0.13
CA ILE A 179 7.18 -11.23 1.42
C ILE A 179 6.24 -12.39 1.75
N LYS A 180 6.12 -13.40 0.88
CA LYS A 180 5.16 -14.50 1.07
C LYS A 180 5.35 -15.23 2.40
N GLU A 181 6.55 -15.71 2.67
CA GLU A 181 6.86 -16.46 3.91
C GLU A 181 6.62 -15.64 5.18
N PRO A 182 7.13 -14.40 5.33
CA PRO A 182 6.79 -13.62 6.52
C PRO A 182 5.30 -13.27 6.61
N MET A 183 4.58 -13.16 5.50
CA MET A 183 3.12 -12.99 5.54
C MET A 183 2.37 -14.22 6.08
N LEU A 184 2.87 -15.43 5.84
CA LEU A 184 2.32 -16.66 6.44
C LEU A 184 2.44 -16.66 7.97
N VAL A 185 3.44 -15.97 8.53
CA VAL A 185 3.60 -15.78 9.98
C VAL A 185 2.60 -14.74 10.52
N ILE A 186 2.32 -13.69 9.75
CA ILE A 186 1.42 -12.60 10.15
C ILE A 186 -0.06 -13.02 10.11
N ASP A 187 -0.46 -13.74 9.08
CA ASP A 187 -1.87 -14.06 8.82
C ASP A 187 -2.07 -15.52 8.43
N ASP A 188 -2.64 -16.31 9.34
CA ASP A 188 -2.94 -17.72 9.13
C ASP A 188 -3.88 -17.97 7.93
N ASN A 189 -4.66 -16.95 7.52
CA ASN A 189 -5.56 -17.04 6.38
C ASN A 189 -4.89 -16.69 5.04
N TYR A 190 -3.63 -16.25 5.05
CA TYR A 190 -2.91 -15.83 3.85
C TYR A 190 -2.88 -16.89 2.74
N PRO A 191 -2.70 -18.21 3.02
CA PRO A 191 -2.80 -19.25 1.99
C PRO A 191 -4.15 -19.24 1.26
N GLY A 192 -5.25 -19.09 1.99
CA GLY A 192 -6.59 -19.04 1.39
C GLY A 192 -6.84 -17.78 0.57
N ILE A 193 -6.11 -16.69 0.83
CA ILE A 193 -6.14 -15.49 0.00
C ILE A 193 -5.34 -15.70 -1.29
N LEU A 194 -4.14 -16.31 -1.19
CA LEU A 194 -3.33 -16.65 -2.36
C LEU A 194 -4.09 -17.59 -3.30
N GLU A 195 -4.73 -18.64 -2.77
CA GLU A 195 -5.56 -19.57 -3.55
C GLU A 195 -6.73 -18.85 -4.27
N ARG A 196 -7.40 -17.90 -3.61
CA ARG A 196 -8.50 -17.14 -4.22
C ARG A 196 -8.03 -16.21 -5.34
N MET A 197 -6.76 -15.84 -5.33
CA MET A 197 -6.13 -14.96 -6.32
C MET A 197 -5.33 -15.76 -7.36
N ASP A 198 -5.46 -17.10 -7.37
CA ASP A 198 -4.72 -18.04 -8.22
C ASP A 198 -3.18 -17.88 -8.10
N ARG A 199 -2.65 -17.73 -6.88
CA ARG A 199 -1.23 -17.49 -6.55
C ARG A 199 -0.61 -18.47 -5.56
#